data_AF-A0A7S6W6I2-F1
#
_entry.id   AF-A0A7S6W6I2-F1
#
_cell.length_a   1.000
_cell.length_b   1.000
_cell.length_c   1.000
_cell.angle_alpha   90.00
_cell.angle_beta   90.00
_cell.angle_gamma   90.00
#
_symmetry.space_group_name_H-M   'P 1'
#
loop_
_entity.id
_entity.type
_entity.pdbx_description
1 polymer ?
#
loop_
_entity_poly.entity_id
_entity_poly.type
_entity_poly.pdbx_seq_one_letter_code
_entity_poly.pdbx_strand_id
1 'polypeptide(L)'
;MKEIGLILFCTIMCLFFAACTKESNFQKGTHVDNKSSEQLYVEAGDYYLGLNGKEKNYKKAFSLLMQSAELGHSKAQTEVARMYYDGVGVNQNYEKAFYWFEKAAKKNDEIGLYNLGVMYKEGKYVKQDDVQALKYFEESSKKELSEAQFTLGRLCCTKIS
;
A
#
# COMPACT_ATOMS: atom_id res chain seq x y z
N MET A 1 -53.73 18.20 11.22
CA MET A 1 -52.61 18.28 10.24
C MET A 1 -51.25 18.13 10.93
N LYS A 2 -51.06 17.12 11.80
CA LYS A 2 -49.77 16.85 12.47
C LYS A 2 -49.23 15.43 12.29
N GLU A 3 -49.89 14.57 11.52
CA GLU A 3 -49.47 13.17 11.35
C GLU A 3 -48.90 12.82 9.96
N ILE A 4 -49.00 13.70 8.96
CA ILE A 4 -48.50 13.43 7.61
C ILE A 4 -46.97 13.67 7.51
N GLY A 5 -46.39 14.45 8.42
CA GLY A 5 -44.95 14.76 8.43
C GLY A 5 -44.04 13.61 8.89
N LEU A 6 -44.54 12.69 9.72
CA LEU A 6 -43.72 11.61 10.27
C LEU A 6 -43.59 10.42 9.29
N ILE A 7 -44.61 10.19 8.46
CA ILE A 7 -44.61 9.09 7.47
C ILE A 7 -43.67 9.41 6.30
N LEU A 8 -43.59 10.69 5.87
CA LEU A 8 -42.69 11.09 4.78
C LEU A 8 -41.20 11.06 5.20
N PHE A 9 -40.91 11.26 6.48
CA PHE A 9 -39.54 11.15 7.01
C PHE A 9 -39.07 9.69 7.10
N CYS A 10 -39.99 8.76 7.40
CA CYS A 10 -39.69 7.34 7.53
C CYS A 10 -39.42 6.67 6.17
N THR A 11 -40.16 7.06 5.12
CA THR A 11 -39.94 6.51 3.77
C THR A 11 -38.67 7.03 3.10
N ILE A 12 -38.27 8.28 3.37
CA ILE A 12 -37.02 8.87 2.84
C ILE A 12 -35.78 8.27 3.55
N MET A 13 -35.87 7.94 4.84
CA MET A 13 -34.81 7.22 5.56
C MET A 13 -34.62 5.77 5.07
N CYS A 14 -35.69 5.08 4.65
CA CYS A 14 -35.58 3.74 4.06
C CYS A 14 -34.91 3.74 2.68
N LEU A 15 -35.10 4.79 1.87
CA LEU A 15 -34.42 4.91 0.57
C LEU A 15 -32.93 5.21 0.70
N PHE A 16 -32.51 5.92 1.76
CA PHE A 16 -31.08 6.14 2.05
C PHE A 16 -30.37 4.86 2.52
N PHE A 17 -31.04 3.98 3.25
CA PHE A 17 -30.47 2.68 3.64
C PHE A 17 -30.33 1.70 2.46
N ALA A 18 -31.23 1.78 1.47
CA ALA A 18 -31.14 0.95 0.26
C ALA A 18 -30.02 1.38 -0.71
N ALA A 19 -29.58 2.64 -0.66
CA ALA A 19 -28.50 3.15 -1.50
C ALA A 19 -27.09 2.95 -0.91
N CYS A 20 -26.98 2.65 0.39
CA CYS A 20 -25.69 2.52 1.10
C CYS A 20 -25.12 1.08 1.09
N THR A 21 -25.75 0.11 0.41
CA THR A 21 -25.28 -1.29 0.35
C THR A 21 -24.65 -1.69 -1.00
N LYS A 22 -24.40 -0.74 -1.90
CA LYS A 22 -23.57 -0.97 -3.09
C LYS A 22 -22.17 -0.39 -2.91
N GLU A 23 -21.36 -1.06 -2.10
CA GLU A 23 -19.91 -1.29 -2.32
C GLU A 23 -19.27 -1.99 -1.11
N SER A 24 -19.78 -3.18 -0.77
CA SER A 24 -18.97 -4.21 -0.12
C SER A 24 -19.56 -5.59 -0.39
N ASN A 25 -19.69 -5.93 -1.67
CA ASN A 25 -19.86 -7.33 -2.10
C ASN A 25 -18.51 -8.04 -1.97
N PHE A 26 -18.07 -8.31 -0.74
CA PHE A 26 -17.08 -9.34 -0.48
C PHE A 26 -17.82 -10.68 -0.49
N GLN A 27 -17.87 -11.31 -1.66
CA GLN A 27 -18.56 -12.58 -1.86
C GLN A 27 -17.93 -13.66 -0.98
N LYS A 28 -18.73 -14.22 -0.06
CA LYS A 28 -18.51 -15.55 0.49
C LYS A 28 -18.68 -16.57 -0.64
N GLY A 29 -17.57 -17.15 -1.09
CA GLY A 29 -17.54 -18.29 -1.99
C GLY A 29 -16.42 -19.24 -1.57
N THR A 30 -16.76 -20.51 -1.34
CA THR A 30 -15.91 -21.73 -1.32
C THR A 30 -14.55 -21.67 -0.61
N HIS A 31 -14.36 -22.50 0.43
CA HIS A 31 -13.11 -22.74 1.17
C HIS A 31 -11.96 -23.21 0.26
N VAL A 32 -11.35 -22.28 -0.44
CA VAL A 32 -9.92 -22.20 -0.69
C VAL A 32 -9.53 -20.94 0.03
N ASP A 33 -8.78 -21.05 1.12
CA ASP A 33 -8.43 -19.92 1.99
C ASP A 33 -7.51 -18.94 1.25
N ASN A 34 -8.07 -18.13 0.35
CA ASN A 34 -7.33 -17.09 -0.35
C ASN A 34 -7.07 -15.96 0.65
N LYS A 35 -5.89 -16.01 1.29
CA LYS A 35 -5.43 -15.02 2.26
C LYS A 35 -5.50 -13.62 1.66
N SER A 36 -5.92 -12.64 2.44
CA SER A 36 -5.92 -11.24 2.01
C SER A 36 -4.50 -10.74 1.73
N SER A 37 -4.37 -9.68 0.94
CA SER A 37 -3.05 -9.09 0.63
C SER A 37 -2.31 -8.64 1.89
N GLU A 38 -3.04 -8.09 2.88
CA GLU A 38 -2.51 -7.73 4.21
C GLU A 38 -2.02 -8.97 4.98
N GLN A 39 -2.81 -10.05 5.01
CA GLN A 39 -2.43 -11.29 5.70
C GLN A 39 -1.15 -11.88 5.10
N LEU A 40 -1.04 -11.87 3.77
CA LEU A 40 0.17 -12.32 3.07
C LEU A 40 1.38 -11.45 3.40
N TYR A 41 1.20 -10.12 3.46
CA TYR A 41 2.25 -9.17 3.81
C TYR A 41 2.76 -9.40 5.24
N VAL A 42 1.85 -9.52 6.21
CA VAL A 42 2.19 -9.79 7.63
C VAL A 42 2.90 -11.14 7.76
N GLU A 43 2.36 -12.20 7.13
CA GLU A 43 2.97 -13.52 7.17
C GLU A 43 4.38 -13.53 6.57
N ALA A 44 4.60 -12.78 5.49
CA ALA A 44 5.91 -12.63 4.90
C ALA A 44 6.90 -11.96 5.85
N GLY A 45 6.46 -10.94 6.60
CA GLY A 45 7.24 -10.29 7.65
C GLY A 45 7.75 -11.26 8.71
N ASP A 46 6.92 -12.23 9.12
CA ASP A 46 7.33 -13.25 10.07
C ASP A 46 8.48 -14.12 9.53
N TYR A 47 8.41 -14.54 8.25
CA TYR A 47 9.50 -15.28 7.62
C TYR A 47 10.73 -14.41 7.36
N TYR A 48 10.55 -13.11 7.13
CA TYR A 48 11.65 -12.19 6.90
C TYR A 48 12.48 -11.96 8.17
N LEU A 49 11.81 -11.84 9.32
CA LEU A 49 12.42 -11.54 10.62
C LEU A 49 12.68 -12.79 11.49
N GLY A 50 12.00 -13.90 11.21
CA GLY A 50 12.05 -15.12 12.03
C GLY A 50 11.21 -15.02 13.30
N LEU A 51 9.96 -14.56 13.18
CA LEU A 51 9.03 -14.34 14.30
C LEU A 51 7.96 -15.45 14.38
N ASN A 52 7.18 -15.47 15.46
CA ASN A 52 6.02 -16.36 15.64
C ASN A 52 6.35 -17.86 15.45
N GLY A 53 7.54 -18.28 15.88
CA GLY A 53 8.01 -19.67 15.75
C GLY A 53 8.44 -20.06 14.34
N LYS A 54 8.54 -19.11 13.40
CA LYS A 54 9.06 -19.36 12.05
C LYS A 54 10.54 -19.02 11.99
N GLU A 55 11.31 -19.89 11.36
CA GLU A 55 12.70 -19.58 11.05
C GLU A 55 12.78 -18.57 9.90
N LYS A 56 13.82 -17.74 9.96
CA LYS A 56 14.10 -16.74 8.94
C LYS A 56 14.32 -17.39 7.59
N ASN A 57 13.47 -17.06 6.61
CA ASN A 57 13.50 -17.61 5.27
C ASN A 57 13.11 -16.56 4.23
N TYR A 58 14.13 -15.94 3.62
CA TYR A 58 13.93 -14.89 2.64
C TYR A 58 13.25 -15.35 1.35
N LYS A 59 13.49 -16.60 0.90
CA LYS A 59 12.83 -17.13 -0.31
C LYS A 59 11.32 -17.27 -0.11
N LYS A 60 10.91 -17.73 1.08
CA LYS A 60 9.51 -17.87 1.44
C LYS A 60 8.85 -16.51 1.67
N ALA A 61 9.53 -15.60 2.37
CA ALA A 61 9.09 -14.21 2.51
C ALA A 61 8.87 -13.55 1.14
N PHE A 62 9.83 -13.70 0.22
CA PHE A 62 9.72 -13.17 -1.15
C PHE A 62 8.48 -13.70 -1.88
N SER A 63 8.23 -15.01 -1.83
CA SER A 63 7.07 -15.62 -2.50
C SER A 63 5.73 -15.10 -1.97
N LEU A 64 5.62 -14.87 -0.65
CA LEU A 64 4.42 -14.29 -0.04
C LEU A 64 4.28 -12.80 -0.35
N LEU A 65 5.37 -12.04 -0.32
CA LEU A 65 5.39 -10.63 -0.71
C LEU A 65 4.98 -10.45 -2.17
N MET A 66 5.45 -11.31 -3.07
CA MET A 66 5.04 -11.32 -4.48
C MET A 66 3.53 -11.49 -4.63
N GLN A 67 2.93 -12.47 -3.94
CA GLN A 67 1.48 -12.67 -3.96
C GLN A 67 0.73 -11.44 -3.42
N SER A 68 1.18 -10.87 -2.31
CA SER A 68 0.61 -9.64 -1.73
C SER A 68 0.72 -8.44 -2.68
N ALA A 69 1.88 -8.28 -3.34
CA ALA A 69 2.17 -7.21 -4.28
C ALA A 69 1.32 -7.31 -5.56
N GLU A 70 1.06 -8.54 -6.04
CA GLU A 70 0.17 -8.83 -7.17
C GLU A 70 -1.30 -8.51 -6.85
N LEU A 71 -1.72 -8.73 -5.60
CA LEU A 71 -3.01 -8.26 -5.09
C LEU A 71 -3.05 -6.73 -4.85
N GLY A 72 -1.96 -6.03 -5.14
CA GLY A 72 -1.88 -4.58 -5.12
C GLY A 72 -1.46 -3.97 -3.79
N HIS A 73 -0.94 -4.72 -2.83
CA HIS A 73 -0.46 -4.13 -1.58
C HIS A 73 0.79 -3.26 -1.80
N SER A 74 0.71 -1.94 -1.59
CA SER A 74 1.78 -1.00 -1.98
C SER A 74 3.10 -1.26 -1.25
N LYS A 75 3.05 -1.44 0.07
CA LYS A 75 4.25 -1.78 0.87
C LYS A 75 4.87 -3.10 0.42
N ALA A 76 4.05 -4.06 -0.03
CA ALA A 76 4.59 -5.32 -0.54
C ALA A 76 5.28 -5.12 -1.88
N GLN A 77 4.76 -4.27 -2.77
CA GLN A 77 5.41 -3.90 -4.02
C GLN A 77 6.78 -3.25 -3.76
N THR A 78 6.85 -2.35 -2.80
CA THR A 78 8.11 -1.70 -2.37
C THR A 78 9.10 -2.71 -1.80
N GLU A 79 8.67 -3.65 -0.96
CA GLU A 79 9.58 -4.67 -0.40
C GLU A 79 10.02 -5.69 -1.45
N VAL A 80 9.15 -6.11 -2.37
CA VAL A 80 9.54 -6.93 -3.54
C VAL A 80 10.61 -6.21 -4.36
N ALA A 81 10.42 -4.92 -4.63
CA ALA A 81 11.38 -4.12 -5.37
C ALA A 81 12.74 -4.05 -4.65
N ARG A 82 12.73 -3.83 -3.33
CA ARG A 82 13.94 -3.82 -2.50
C ARG A 82 14.65 -5.19 -2.53
N MET A 83 13.92 -6.29 -2.42
CA MET A 83 14.52 -7.64 -2.49
C MET A 83 15.17 -7.91 -3.84
N TYR A 84 14.59 -7.46 -4.95
CA TYR A 84 15.24 -7.49 -6.26
C TYR A 84 16.44 -6.54 -6.36
N TYR A 85 16.38 -5.38 -5.72
CA TYR A 85 17.46 -4.39 -5.73
C TYR A 85 18.68 -4.87 -4.94
N ASP A 86 18.47 -5.51 -3.79
CA ASP A 86 19.54 -5.99 -2.91
C ASP A 86 19.96 -7.44 -3.20
N GLY A 87 19.14 -8.21 -3.92
CA GLY A 87 19.37 -9.64 -4.15
C GLY A 87 19.12 -10.51 -2.91
N VAL A 88 18.20 -10.10 -2.03
CA VAL A 88 17.85 -10.83 -0.80
C VAL A 88 16.73 -11.81 -1.09
N GLY A 89 16.97 -13.11 -0.92
CA GLY A 89 15.96 -14.15 -1.15
C GLY A 89 15.60 -14.40 -2.63
N VAL A 90 16.09 -13.57 -3.54
CA VAL A 90 15.95 -13.65 -4.99
C VAL A 90 17.24 -13.11 -5.63
N ASN A 91 17.55 -13.52 -6.86
CA ASN A 91 18.69 -12.94 -7.57
C ASN A 91 18.46 -11.44 -7.82
N GLN A 92 19.52 -10.65 -7.63
CA GLN A 92 19.48 -9.22 -7.88
C GLN A 92 19.08 -8.94 -9.32
N ASN A 93 18.15 -8.01 -9.51
CA ASN A 93 17.68 -7.59 -10.82
C ASN A 93 17.13 -6.15 -10.74
N TYR A 94 17.92 -5.19 -11.22
CA TYR A 94 17.54 -3.78 -11.17
C TYR A 94 16.36 -3.45 -12.08
N GLU A 95 16.18 -4.12 -13.22
CA GLU A 95 15.02 -3.92 -14.09
C GLU A 95 13.71 -4.27 -13.36
N LYS A 96 13.68 -5.42 -12.69
CA LYS A 96 12.52 -5.85 -11.88
C LYS A 96 12.30 -4.96 -10.66
N ALA A 97 13.38 -4.53 -10.00
CA ALA A 97 13.28 -3.57 -8.91
C ALA A 97 12.63 -2.26 -9.38
N PHE A 98 13.12 -1.70 -10.50
CA PHE A 98 12.58 -0.48 -11.10
C PHE A 98 11.08 -0.62 -11.41
N TYR A 99 10.69 -1.72 -12.07
CA TYR A 99 9.29 -2.02 -12.38
C TYR A 99 8.37 -2.03 -11.14
N TRP A 100 8.81 -2.67 -10.06
CA TRP A 100 8.00 -2.75 -8.84
C TRP A 100 7.98 -1.43 -8.07
N PHE A 101 9.08 -0.67 -8.04
CA PHE A 101 9.08 0.68 -7.49
C PHE A 101 8.17 1.62 -8.29
N GLU A 102 8.12 1.52 -9.63
CA GLU A 102 7.16 2.27 -10.44
C GLU A 102 5.70 1.92 -10.12
N LYS A 103 5.41 0.64 -9.88
CA LYS A 103 4.07 0.20 -9.43
C LYS A 103 3.70 0.82 -8.09
N ALA A 104 4.62 0.79 -7.12
CA ALA A 104 4.41 1.39 -5.81
C ALA A 104 4.22 2.91 -5.91
N ALA A 105 5.07 3.59 -6.69
CA ALA A 105 5.01 5.03 -6.95
C ALA A 105 3.70 5.47 -7.62
N LYS A 106 3.14 4.68 -8.54
CA LYS A 106 1.79 4.93 -9.12
C LYS A 106 0.68 4.92 -8.08
N LYS A 107 0.89 4.22 -6.96
CA LYS A 107 -0.01 4.22 -5.79
C LYS A 107 0.36 5.30 -4.76
N ASN A 108 1.28 6.20 -5.11
CA ASN A 108 1.83 7.24 -4.26
C ASN A 108 2.57 6.71 -3.01
N ASP A 109 3.17 5.52 -3.09
CA ASP A 109 4.04 5.00 -2.03
C ASP A 109 5.33 5.82 -1.97
N GLU A 110 5.56 6.50 -0.85
CA GLU A 110 6.67 7.42 -0.63
C GLU A 110 8.02 6.70 -0.70
N ILE A 111 8.11 5.50 -0.14
CA ILE A 111 9.33 4.69 -0.17
C ILE A 111 9.60 4.23 -1.62
N GLY A 112 8.57 3.88 -2.38
CA GLY A 112 8.67 3.59 -3.81
C GLY A 112 9.21 4.77 -4.63
N LEU A 113 8.65 5.98 -4.40
CA LEU A 113 9.10 7.22 -5.05
C LEU A 113 10.57 7.53 -4.72
N TYR A 114 10.95 7.47 -3.44
CA TYR A 114 12.31 7.71 -3.00
C TYR A 114 13.31 6.75 -3.70
N ASN A 115 12.99 5.46 -3.75
CA ASN A 115 13.90 4.48 -4.37
C ASN A 115 14.00 4.64 -5.90
N LEU A 116 12.95 5.09 -6.60
CA LEU A 116 13.08 5.49 -8.01
C LEU A 116 14.07 6.64 -8.16
N GLY A 117 13.98 7.65 -7.28
CA GLY A 117 14.94 8.75 -7.25
C GLY A 117 16.37 8.26 -7.07
N VAL A 118 16.60 7.31 -6.17
CA VAL A 118 17.92 6.67 -5.97
C VAL A 118 18.38 5.95 -7.25
N MET A 119 17.51 5.19 -7.92
CA MET A 119 17.88 4.48 -9.15
C MET A 119 18.27 5.41 -10.29
N TYR A 120 17.59 6.55 -10.45
CA TYR A 120 17.97 7.60 -11.40
C TYR A 120 19.27 8.32 -11.00
N LYS A 121 19.48 8.59 -9.71
CA LYS A 121 20.72 9.21 -9.21
C LYS A 121 21.94 8.31 -9.40
N GLU A 122 21.78 7.01 -9.27
CA GLU A 122 22.87 6.03 -9.37
C GLU A 122 23.02 5.43 -10.78
N GLY A 123 22.11 5.72 -11.70
CA GLY A 123 22.11 5.12 -13.04
C GLY A 123 21.92 3.60 -13.02
N LYS A 124 21.13 3.08 -12.06
CA LYS A 124 20.85 1.64 -11.94
C LYS A 124 19.68 1.27 -12.83
N TYR A 125 19.93 0.42 -13.84
CA TYR A 125 19.02 0.03 -14.92
C TYR A 125 18.62 1.18 -15.87
N VAL A 126 18.32 2.36 -15.35
CA VAL A 126 18.09 3.59 -16.13
C VAL A 126 19.38 4.41 -16.25
N LYS A 127 19.48 5.25 -17.28
CA LYS A 127 20.57 6.23 -17.38
C LYS A 127 20.53 7.18 -16.19
N GLN A 128 21.69 7.54 -15.65
CA GLN A 128 21.76 8.53 -14.59
C GLN A 128 21.12 9.85 -15.03
N ASP A 129 20.23 10.37 -14.20
CA ASP A 129 19.50 11.63 -14.41
C ASP A 129 19.18 12.29 -13.06
N ASP A 130 20.01 13.24 -12.66
CA ASP A 130 19.87 13.92 -11.38
C ASP A 130 18.62 14.82 -11.32
N VAL A 131 18.13 15.32 -12.47
CA VAL A 131 16.92 16.14 -12.55
C VAL A 131 15.70 15.27 -12.29
N GLN A 132 15.64 14.11 -12.94
CA GLN A 132 14.58 13.15 -12.72
C GLN A 132 14.62 12.57 -11.29
N ALA A 133 15.81 12.33 -10.75
CA ALA A 133 15.98 11.91 -9.36
C ALA A 133 15.42 12.95 -8.38
N LEU A 134 15.79 14.23 -8.55
CA LEU A 134 15.29 15.33 -7.73
C LEU A 134 13.77 15.42 -7.75
N LYS A 135 13.15 15.27 -8.93
CA LYS A 135 11.68 15.26 -9.07
C LYS A 135 11.04 14.18 -8.19
N TYR A 136 11.56 12.95 -8.22
CA TYR A 136 11.05 11.87 -7.37
C TYR A 136 11.26 12.13 -5.87
N PHE A 137 12.40 12.70 -5.47
CA PHE A 137 12.64 13.07 -4.07
C PHE A 137 11.69 14.17 -3.58
N GLU A 138 11.42 15.17 -4.42
CA GLU A 138 10.45 16.22 -4.10
C GLU A 138 9.03 15.67 -3.96
N GLU A 139 8.61 14.78 -4.87
CA GLU A 139 7.30 14.12 -4.81
C GLU A 139 7.15 13.29 -3.53
N SER A 140 8.18 12.53 -3.14
CA SER A 140 8.23 11.78 -1.88
C SER A 140 8.12 12.71 -0.66
N SER A 141 8.88 13.80 -0.63
CA SER A 141 8.94 14.72 0.52
C SER A 141 7.63 15.50 0.72
N LYS A 142 6.97 15.89 -0.37
CA LYS A 142 5.65 16.56 -0.32
C LYS A 142 4.59 15.69 0.37
N LYS A 143 4.67 14.36 0.24
CA LYS A 143 3.73 13.44 0.87
C LYS A 143 3.95 13.33 2.37
N GLU A 144 5.20 13.18 2.79
CA GLU A 144 5.55 13.16 4.22
C GLU A 144 5.09 14.45 4.92
N LEU A 145 5.34 15.61 4.30
CA LEU A 145 4.86 16.90 4.81
C LEU A 145 3.33 16.99 4.83
N SER A 146 2.64 16.49 3.81
CA SER A 146 1.17 16.48 3.76
C SER A 146 0.55 15.62 4.85
N GLU A 147 1.09 14.43 5.11
CA GLU A 147 0.61 13.53 6.17
C GLU A 147 0.91 14.10 7.57
N ALA A 148 2.09 14.69 7.76
CA ALA A 148 2.45 15.39 8.99
C ALA A 148 1.50 16.56 9.27
N GLN A 149 1.21 17.40 8.27
CA GLN A 149 0.27 18.52 8.40
C GLN A 149 -1.16 18.05 8.72
N PHE A 150 -1.65 17.00 8.06
CA PHE A 150 -2.96 16.43 8.34
C PHE A 150 -3.05 15.85 9.76
N THR A 151 -2.00 15.15 10.20
CA THR A 151 -1.91 14.59 11.55
C THR A 151 -1.90 15.69 12.62
N LEU A 152 -1.14 16.77 12.40
CA LEU A 152 -1.15 17.95 13.27
C LEU A 152 -2.53 18.61 13.33
N GLY A 153 -3.19 18.77 12.18
CA GLY A 153 -4.57 19.28 12.13
C GLY A 153 -5.54 18.45 12.96
N ARG A 154 -5.48 17.10 12.84
CA ARG A 154 -6.28 16.18 13.65
C ARG A 154 -5.96 16.28 15.14
N LEU A 155 -4.68 16.30 15.51
CA LEU A 155 -4.24 16.43 16.91
C LEU A 155 -4.74 17.73 17.55
N CYS A 156 -4.68 18.84 16.82
CA CYS A 156 -5.22 20.12 17.27
C CYS A 156 -6.75 20.08 17.45
N CYS A 157 -7.49 19.44 16.54
CA CYS A 157 -8.93 19.30 16.67
C CYS A 157 -9.36 18.40 17.85
N THR A 158 -8.63 17.31 18.14
CA THR A 158 -8.98 16.38 19.23
C THR A 158 -8.63 16.88 20.63
N LYS A 159 -7.77 17.89 20.76
CA LYS A 159 -7.43 18.50 22.06
C LYS A 159 -8.36 19.66 22.45
N ILE A 160 -9.24 20.08 21.53
CA ILE A 160 -10.14 21.24 21.71
C ILE A 160 -11.61 20.78 21.91
N SER A 161 -11.92 19.49 21.74
CA SER A 161 -13.22 18.88 22.04
C SER A 161 -13.24 18.22 23.41
#